data_AF-T0ZIK4-F1
#
_entry.id   AF-T0ZIK4-F1
#
_cell.length_a   1.000
_cell.length_b   1.000
_cell.length_c   1.000
_cell.angle_alpha   90.00
_cell.angle_beta   90.00
_cell.angle_gamma   90.00
#
_symmetry.space_group_name_H-M   'P 1'
#
loop_
_entity.id
_entity.type
_entity.pdbx_description
1 polymer ?
#
loop_
_entity_poly.entity_id
_entity_poly.type
_entity_poly.pdbx_seq_one_letter_code
_entity_poly.pdbx_strand_id
1 'polypeptide(L)'
;MSTRELWVDGLSSTAAVAKGAVSSPPGAASSAYEAAARDTWRPVDMPPAGGSEAYREIIRYATLAPSGLNSQPWSFRLRADELLIHPDFTRRLPVADPDDEQLFVALGGAAENAHITARAFGMSGDLAYH
;
A
#
# COMPACT_ATOMS: atom_id res chain seq x y z
N MET A 1 28.53 -14.70 1.35
CA MET A 1 28.09 -14.07 0.08
C MET A 1 27.52 -15.16 -0.81
N SER A 2 26.20 -15.32 -0.81
CA SER A 2 25.51 -16.29 -1.66
C SER A 2 24.30 -15.59 -2.24
N THR A 3 24.32 -15.40 -3.55
CA THR A 3 23.25 -14.77 -4.31
C THR A 3 22.53 -15.87 -5.09
N ARG A 4 21.20 -15.76 -5.11
CA ARG A 4 20.26 -16.09 -6.20
C ARG A 4 19.21 -17.15 -5.88
N GLU A 5 17.99 -16.67 -6.07
CA GLU A 5 16.69 -17.31 -5.98
C GLU A 5 16.36 -18.19 -7.19
N LEU A 6 15.24 -18.90 -7.02
CA LEU A 6 14.37 -19.70 -7.90
C LEU A 6 14.22 -19.20 -9.36
N TRP A 7 13.78 -20.01 -10.35
CA TRP A 7 12.37 -20.43 -10.54
C TRP A 7 12.17 -21.57 -11.54
N VAL A 8 10.98 -22.17 -11.44
CA VAL A 8 10.39 -23.29 -12.19
C VAL A 8 9.96 -22.88 -13.61
N ASP A 9 10.20 -23.78 -14.57
CA ASP A 9 9.81 -23.67 -15.97
C ASP A 9 8.30 -23.86 -16.22
N GLY A 10 7.79 -23.09 -17.18
CA GLY A 10 6.75 -23.53 -18.11
C GLY A 10 5.31 -23.12 -17.80
N LEU A 11 4.77 -22.24 -18.64
CA LEU A 11 3.69 -22.58 -19.59
C LEU A 11 3.57 -21.43 -20.61
N SER A 12 3.74 -21.79 -21.88
CA SER A 12 3.68 -20.88 -23.03
C SER A 12 2.22 -20.56 -23.37
N SER A 13 1.93 -19.28 -23.62
CA SER A 13 0.82 -18.90 -24.47
C SER A 13 1.34 -17.87 -25.47
N THR A 14 1.43 -18.28 -26.74
CA THR A 14 1.77 -17.41 -27.86
C THR A 14 0.57 -16.51 -28.15
N ALA A 15 0.59 -15.28 -27.64
CA ALA A 15 -0.17 -14.18 -28.22
C ALA A 15 0.77 -13.42 -29.16
N ALA A 16 0.46 -13.43 -30.45
CA ALA A 16 1.16 -12.64 -31.44
C ALA A 16 1.05 -11.14 -31.08
N VAL A 17 2.16 -10.49 -30.75
CA VAL A 17 2.21 -9.03 -30.65
C VAL A 17 2.29 -8.47 -32.06
N ALA A 18 1.13 -8.05 -32.59
CA ALA A 18 1.11 -7.03 -33.61
C ALA A 18 1.70 -5.75 -33.00
N LYS A 19 2.79 -5.22 -33.58
CA LYS A 19 3.27 -3.85 -33.34
C LYS A 19 2.24 -2.87 -33.92
N GLY A 20 1.09 -2.76 -33.27
CA GLY A 20 0.18 -1.63 -33.42
C GLY A 20 0.60 -0.58 -32.41
N ALA A 21 1.11 0.56 -32.88
CA ALA A 21 1.19 1.74 -32.04
C ALA A 21 -0.26 2.15 -31.71
N VAL A 22 -0.79 1.65 -30.60
CA VAL A 22 -2.06 2.15 -30.06
C VAL A 22 -1.76 3.56 -29.56
N SER A 23 -2.06 4.57 -30.38
CA SER A 23 -2.12 5.94 -29.90
C SER A 23 -3.19 5.99 -28.83
N SER A 24 -2.79 6.09 -27.56
CA SER A 24 -3.74 6.39 -26.49
C SER A 24 -4.38 7.73 -26.81
N PRO A 25 -5.72 7.87 -26.76
CA PRO A 25 -6.36 9.14 -27.05
C PRO A 25 -5.86 10.21 -26.07
N PRO A 26 -5.77 11.49 -26.51
CA PRO A 26 -5.46 12.60 -25.61
C PRO A 26 -6.40 12.56 -24.39
N GLY A 27 -5.85 12.52 -23.18
CA GLY A 27 -6.63 12.43 -21.94
C GLY A 27 -6.86 11.02 -21.39
N ALA A 28 -6.51 9.94 -22.10
CA ALA A 28 -6.61 8.58 -21.57
C ALA A 28 -5.76 8.34 -20.31
N ALA A 29 -4.57 8.97 -20.25
CA ALA A 29 -3.74 8.95 -19.05
C ALA A 29 -4.37 9.72 -17.88
N SER A 30 -5.07 10.84 -18.17
CA SER A 30 -5.81 11.61 -17.17
C SER A 30 -7.00 10.83 -16.63
N SER A 31 -7.78 10.19 -17.51
CA SER A 31 -8.95 9.40 -17.09
C SER A 31 -8.55 8.15 -16.31
N ALA A 32 -7.44 7.50 -16.67
CA ALA A 32 -6.89 6.39 -15.90
C ALA A 32 -6.37 6.82 -14.52
N TYR A 33 -5.64 7.96 -14.44
CA TYR A 33 -5.22 8.55 -13.18
C TYR A 33 -6.41 8.91 -12.28
N GLU A 34 -7.41 9.59 -12.83
CA GLU A 34 -8.62 9.96 -12.10
C GLU A 34 -9.40 8.75 -11.61
N ALA A 35 -9.46 7.68 -12.39
CA ALA A 35 -10.07 6.43 -11.97
C ALA A 35 -9.30 5.78 -10.81
N ALA A 36 -7.97 5.71 -10.91
CA ALA A 36 -7.12 5.18 -9.84
C ALA A 36 -7.20 6.02 -8.56
N ALA A 37 -7.25 7.35 -8.69
CA ALA A 37 -7.47 8.24 -7.56
C ALA A 37 -8.85 7.97 -6.92
N ARG A 38 -9.93 7.92 -7.70
CA ARG A 38 -11.26 7.60 -7.16
C ARG A 38 -11.29 6.25 -6.44
N ASP A 39 -10.64 5.23 -7.00
CA ASP A 39 -10.56 3.91 -6.38
C ASP A 39 -9.76 3.95 -5.06
N THR A 40 -8.63 4.64 -5.04
CA THR A 40 -7.79 4.83 -3.84
C THR A 40 -8.58 5.48 -2.71
N TRP A 41 -9.34 6.54 -3.02
CA TRP A 41 -10.10 7.34 -2.06
C TRP A 41 -11.52 6.82 -1.81
N ARG A 42 -11.89 5.65 -2.34
CA ARG A 42 -13.27 5.18 -2.20
C ARG A 42 -13.64 4.95 -0.72
N PRO A 43 -14.88 5.26 -0.33
CA PRO A 43 -15.41 4.83 0.96
C PRO A 43 -15.60 3.31 1.00
N VAL A 44 -15.69 2.75 2.21
CA VAL A 44 -16.21 1.40 2.42
C VAL A 44 -17.68 1.54 2.80
N ASP A 45 -18.56 1.03 1.93
CA ASP A 45 -20.01 1.14 2.12
C ASP A 45 -20.50 0.20 3.24
N MET A 46 -19.93 -1.00 3.33
CA MET A 46 -20.21 -1.98 4.37
C MET A 46 -18.90 -2.58 4.88
N PRO A 47 -18.68 -2.67 6.20
CA PRO A 47 -17.52 -3.35 6.76
C PRO A 47 -17.44 -4.79 6.23
N PRO A 48 -16.24 -5.27 5.82
CA PRO A 48 -16.06 -6.66 5.47
C PRO A 48 -16.42 -7.57 6.63
N ALA A 49 -16.87 -8.80 6.34
CA ALA A 49 -17.24 -9.77 7.38
C ALA A 49 -16.07 -10.25 8.27
N GLY A 50 -14.86 -9.74 8.03
CA GLY A 50 -13.63 -10.05 8.76
C GLY A 50 -12.54 -10.65 7.86
N GLY A 51 -11.50 -11.19 8.49
CA GLY A 51 -10.42 -11.91 7.82
C GLY A 51 -9.59 -11.05 6.85
N SER A 52 -9.07 -11.68 5.79
CA SER A 52 -8.11 -11.05 4.87
C SER A 52 -8.65 -9.80 4.15
N GLU A 53 -9.96 -9.74 3.90
CA GLU A 53 -10.59 -8.60 3.24
C GLU A 53 -10.62 -7.37 4.15
N ALA A 54 -11.00 -7.56 5.42
CA ALA A 54 -10.94 -6.50 6.43
C ALA A 54 -9.52 -5.92 6.53
N TYR A 55 -8.49 -6.78 6.61
CA TYR A 55 -7.11 -6.32 6.67
C TYR A 55 -6.65 -5.61 5.40
N ARG A 56 -7.11 -6.01 4.20
CA ARG A 56 -6.80 -5.28 2.96
C ARG A 56 -7.37 -3.87 2.99
N GLU A 57 -8.62 -3.70 3.44
CA GLU A 57 -9.21 -2.37 3.57
C GLU A 57 -8.53 -1.53 4.65
N ILE A 58 -8.19 -2.13 5.80
CA ILE A 58 -7.42 -1.45 6.85
C ILE A 58 -6.08 -0.95 6.29
N ILE A 59 -5.35 -1.80 5.55
CA ILE A 59 -4.09 -1.40 4.90
C ILE A 59 -4.32 -0.29 3.87
N ARG A 60 -5.39 -0.37 3.06
CA ARG A 60 -5.72 0.69 2.09
C ARG A 60 -5.89 2.03 2.79
N TYR A 61 -6.66 2.10 3.87
CA TYR A 61 -6.80 3.34 4.64
C TYR A 61 -5.50 3.78 5.32
N ALA A 62 -4.69 2.84 5.82
CA ALA A 62 -3.36 3.13 6.36
C ALA A 62 -2.48 3.86 5.34
N THR A 63 -2.55 3.46 4.06
CA THR A 63 -1.78 4.09 2.97
C THR A 63 -2.22 5.52 2.63
N LEU A 64 -3.38 5.97 3.12
CA LEU A 64 -3.86 7.34 2.94
C LEU A 64 -3.22 8.33 3.91
N ALA A 65 -2.36 7.87 4.83
CA ALA A 65 -1.62 8.75 5.71
C ALA A 65 -0.71 9.70 4.89
N PRO A 66 -0.49 10.94 5.36
CA PRO A 66 0.49 11.81 4.74
C PRO A 66 1.91 11.28 4.96
N SER A 67 2.80 11.50 4.00
CA SER A 67 4.23 11.18 4.11
C SER A 67 5.09 12.24 3.42
N GLY A 68 6.31 12.47 3.91
CA GLY A 68 7.26 13.42 3.32
C GLY A 68 7.50 13.10 1.84
N LEU A 69 7.37 14.10 0.96
CA LEU A 69 7.43 13.97 -0.50
C LEU A 69 6.57 12.83 -1.08
N ASN A 70 5.52 12.42 -0.36
CA ASN A 70 4.71 11.25 -0.66
C ASN A 70 5.52 9.95 -0.84
N SER A 71 6.63 9.83 -0.11
CA SER A 71 7.55 8.68 -0.15
C SER A 71 6.90 7.36 0.27
N GLN A 72 5.85 7.43 1.10
CA GLN A 72 5.08 6.30 1.61
C GLN A 72 6.00 5.22 2.22
N PRO A 73 6.76 5.54 3.29
CA PRO A 73 7.89 4.74 3.75
C PRO A 73 7.48 3.59 4.68
N TRP A 74 6.34 2.95 4.40
CA TRP A 74 5.78 1.87 5.22
C TRP A 74 5.78 0.53 4.48
N SER A 75 6.00 -0.54 5.23
CA SER A 75 5.81 -1.92 4.81
C SER A 75 4.85 -2.62 5.75
N PHE A 76 3.82 -3.27 5.21
CA PHE A 76 2.79 -3.95 5.99
C PHE A 76 3.02 -5.46 5.99
N ARG A 77 2.87 -6.09 7.16
CA ARG A 77 2.91 -7.54 7.31
C ARG A 77 1.76 -7.99 8.19
N LEU A 78 1.03 -9.00 7.73
CA LEU A 78 -0.01 -9.67 8.53
C LEU A 78 0.58 -10.91 9.20
N ARG A 79 0.30 -11.08 10.48
CA ARG A 79 0.68 -12.27 11.26
C ARG A 79 -0.48 -12.68 12.16
N ALA A 80 -1.11 -13.83 11.88
CA ALA A 80 -2.29 -14.27 12.60
C ALA A 80 -3.35 -13.15 12.68
N ASP A 81 -3.46 -12.48 13.83
CA ASP A 81 -4.41 -11.40 14.10
C ASP A 81 -3.73 -10.03 14.34
N GLU A 82 -2.48 -9.89 13.89
CA GLU A 82 -1.68 -8.66 14.03
C GLU A 82 -1.38 -8.04 12.65
N LEU A 83 -1.58 -6.73 12.55
CA LEU A 83 -1.06 -5.91 11.47
C LEU A 83 0.21 -5.20 11.93
N LEU A 84 1.35 -5.62 11.39
CA LEU A 84 2.64 -5.01 11.66
C LEU A 84 2.94 -3.94 10.60
N ILE A 85 3.38 -2.77 11.05
CA ILE A 85 3.81 -1.66 10.20
C ILE A 85 5.29 -1.41 10.46
N HIS A 86 6.12 -1.65 9.44
CA HIS A 86 7.57 -1.50 9.52
C HIS A 86 8.05 -0.32 8.68
N PRO A 87 9.14 0.35 9.10
CA PRO A 87 9.78 1.38 8.28
C PRO A 87 10.44 0.73 7.06
N ASP A 88 10.13 1.27 5.88
CA ASP A 88 10.84 0.95 4.64
C ASP A 88 11.96 1.98 4.42
N PHE A 89 13.13 1.68 4.97
CA PHE A 89 14.32 2.53 4.82
C PHE A 89 14.81 2.66 3.38
N THR A 90 14.32 1.84 2.43
CA THR A 90 14.63 2.03 1.00
C THR A 90 13.92 3.27 0.42
N ARG A 91 12.90 3.77 1.12
CA ARG A 91 12.10 4.95 0.77
C ARG A 91 12.43 6.19 1.62
N ARG A 92 13.45 6.11 2.47
CA ARG A 92 13.87 7.24 3.31
C ARG A 92 14.31 8.45 2.46
N LEU A 93 14.28 9.63 3.05
CA LEU A 93 14.63 10.88 2.37
C LEU A 93 15.93 11.47 2.95
N PRO A 94 17.11 10.95 2.58
CA PRO A 94 18.36 11.27 3.28
C PRO A 94 18.77 12.75 3.22
N VAL A 95 18.24 13.53 2.26
CA VAL A 95 18.49 14.97 2.13
C VAL A 95 17.44 15.81 2.86
N ALA A 96 16.16 15.44 2.77
CA ALA A 96 15.05 16.22 3.32
C ALA A 96 14.67 15.82 4.75
N ASP A 97 15.04 14.61 5.17
CA ASP A 97 14.75 13.97 6.46
C ASP A 97 15.97 13.10 6.87
N PRO A 98 17.13 13.72 7.18
CA PRO A 98 18.37 12.98 7.43
C PRO A 98 18.30 12.07 8.67
N ASP A 99 17.46 12.43 9.64
CA ASP A 99 17.28 11.73 10.92
C ASP A 99 16.06 10.79 10.92
N ASP A 100 15.38 10.62 9.78
CA ASP A 100 14.18 9.78 9.61
C ASP A 100 12.98 10.17 10.50
N GLU A 101 12.93 11.40 11.00
CA GLU A 101 11.84 11.89 11.85
C GLU A 101 10.51 11.90 11.09
N GLN A 102 10.52 12.41 9.85
CA GLN A 102 9.30 12.45 9.02
C GLN A 102 8.88 11.04 8.59
N LEU A 103 9.84 10.13 8.40
CA LEU A 103 9.56 8.72 8.16
C LEU A 103 8.75 8.12 9.33
N PHE A 104 9.18 8.31 10.58
CA PHE A 104 8.43 7.77 11.73
C PHE A 104 7.10 8.50 11.98
N VAL A 105 7.01 9.80 11.70
CA VAL A 105 5.72 10.53 11.71
C VAL A 105 4.74 9.94 10.70
N ALA A 106 5.22 9.61 9.50
CA ALA A 106 4.40 8.97 8.46
C ALA A 106 3.91 7.57 8.90
N LEU A 107 4.76 6.77 9.55
CA LEU A 107 4.36 5.48 10.12
C LEU A 107 3.29 5.64 11.22
N GLY A 108 3.44 6.64 12.09
CA GLY A 108 2.45 6.94 13.12
C GLY A 108 1.08 7.29 12.52
N GLY A 109 1.06 8.10 11.46
CA GLY A 109 -0.17 8.40 10.71
C GLY A 109 -0.79 7.16 10.07
N ALA A 110 0.03 6.28 9.48
CA ALA A 110 -0.46 5.03 8.91
C ALA A 110 -1.04 4.09 9.98
N ALA A 111 -0.41 4.01 11.15
CA ALA A 111 -0.89 3.21 12.29
C ALA A 111 -2.23 3.72 12.83
N GLU A 112 -2.37 5.05 13.00
CA GLU A 112 -3.61 5.64 13.49
C GLU A 112 -4.76 5.45 12.48
N ASN A 113 -4.50 5.67 11.18
CA ASN A 113 -5.47 5.38 10.13
C ASN A 113 -5.93 3.92 10.17
N ALA A 114 -4.99 2.97 10.30
CA ALA A 114 -5.31 1.55 10.41
C ALA A 114 -6.18 1.26 11.66
N HIS A 115 -5.85 1.87 12.80
CA HIS A 115 -6.59 1.70 14.04
C HIS A 115 -8.02 2.24 13.95
N ILE A 116 -8.19 3.46 13.41
CA ILE A 116 -9.51 4.07 13.18
C ILE A 116 -10.37 3.17 12.28
N THR A 117 -9.80 2.69 11.16
CA THR A 117 -10.53 1.80 10.24
C THR A 117 -10.89 0.47 10.89
N ALA A 118 -9.99 -0.16 11.63
CA ALA A 118 -10.27 -1.40 12.34
C ALA A 118 -11.44 -1.23 13.33
N ARG A 119 -11.46 -0.13 14.10
CA ARG A 119 -12.56 0.19 15.00
C ARG A 119 -13.87 0.44 14.26
N ALA A 120 -13.83 1.10 13.11
CA ALA A 120 -15.01 1.31 12.26
C ALA A 120 -15.59 -0.01 11.73
N PHE A 121 -14.76 -1.05 11.58
CA PHE A 121 -15.19 -2.41 11.23
C PHE A 121 -15.64 -3.25 12.44
N GLY A 122 -15.70 -2.67 13.64
CA GLY A 122 -16.07 -3.38 14.86
C GLY A 122 -14.97 -4.29 15.42
N MET A 123 -13.73 -4.15 14.94
CA MET A 123 -12.58 -4.85 15.49
C MET A 123 -12.07 -4.11 16.74
N SER A 124 -11.42 -4.87 17.63
CA SER A 124 -10.78 -4.36 18.84
C SER A 124 -9.32 -4.80 18.87
N GLY A 125 -8.45 -3.92 19.36
CA GLY A 125 -7.02 -4.16 19.47
C GLY A 125 -6.31 -2.90 19.93
N ASP A 126 -5.10 -3.03 20.43
CA ASP A 126 -4.30 -1.91 20.91
C ASP A 126 -3.18 -1.58 19.92
N LEU A 127 -2.79 -0.30 19.85
CA LEU A 127 -1.56 0.12 19.19
C LEU A 127 -0.39 -0.08 20.14
N ALA A 128 0.61 -0.83 19.70
CA ALA A 128 1.86 -1.04 20.43
C ALA A 128 3.04 -0.59 19.57
N TYR A 129 4.04 0.02 20.22
CA TYR A 129 5.28 0.49 19.61
C TYR A 129 6.44 -0.27 20.25
N HIS A 130 7.32 -0.86 19.43
CA HIS A 130 8.41 -1.74 19.85
C HIS A 130 9.75 -1.26 19.31
#